data_AF-A0A140L862-F1
#
_entry.id   AF-A0A140L862-F1
#
_cell.length_a   1.000
_cell.length_b   1.000
_cell.length_c   1.000
_cell.angle_alpha   90.00
_cell.angle_beta   90.00
_cell.angle_gamma   90.00
#
_symmetry.space_group_name_H-M   'P 1'
#
loop_
_entity.id
_entity.type
_entity.pdbx_description
1 polymer ?
#
loop_
_entity_poly.entity_id
_entity_poly.type
_entity_poly.pdbx_seq_one_letter_code
_entity_poly.pdbx_strand_id
1 'polypeptide(L)'
;MKITFCGAAKTVTGSCYYIETDKRKFLVDCGMFQGKMSGLNFEPFPFEPADLDFVIVTHSHIDHIGRIPLLFKKGFNGSIFATSATADLMEIMLKDSAHIQELESKWQNKKRQRKGLVPVKPLYTIEDTLRIPEYVIKCSYGKWIEVDENIVLCLKMPGICWGLQ
;
A
#
# COMPACT_ATOMS: atom_id res chain seq x y z
N MET A 1 -20.48 8.67 6.37
CA MET A 1 -19.13 8.53 5.78
C MET A 1 -18.12 9.34 6.59
N LYS A 2 -16.98 8.74 6.94
CA LYS A 2 -15.89 9.34 7.71
C LYS A 2 -14.57 9.04 7.01
N ILE A 3 -13.68 10.03 6.95
CA ILE A 3 -12.35 9.90 6.35
C ILE A 3 -11.30 10.16 7.42
N THR A 4 -10.35 9.24 7.57
CA THR A 4 -9.24 9.32 8.50
C THR A 4 -7.92 9.36 7.72
N PHE A 5 -7.09 10.36 7.98
CA PHE A 5 -5.78 10.52 7.35
C PHE A 5 -4.74 9.72 8.16
N CYS A 6 -4.33 8.56 7.65
CA CYS A 6 -3.40 7.64 8.33
C CYS A 6 -1.94 7.84 7.89
N GLY A 7 -1.71 8.72 6.92
CA GLY A 7 -0.39 9.12 6.43
C GLY A 7 -0.53 10.22 5.37
N ALA A 8 0.59 10.71 4.82
CA ALA A 8 0.63 11.90 3.95
C ALA A 8 -0.02 13.19 4.51
N ALA A 9 -0.41 13.23 5.79
CA ALA A 9 -0.84 14.45 6.47
C ALA A 9 0.38 15.23 6.94
N LYS A 10 0.67 16.37 6.29
CA LYS A 10 1.86 17.21 6.52
C LYS A 10 3.20 16.54 6.14
N THR A 11 3.16 15.50 5.30
CA THR A 11 4.34 14.82 4.76
C THR A 11 4.06 14.30 3.35
N VAL A 12 5.10 14.08 2.54
CA VAL A 12 4.99 13.63 1.14
C VAL A 12 4.96 12.11 1.02
N THR A 13 5.22 11.38 2.11
CA THR A 13 5.40 9.91 2.08
C THR A 13 4.40 9.19 2.99
N GLY A 14 4.15 7.92 2.68
CA GLY A 14 3.25 7.07 3.46
C GLY A 14 1.77 7.33 3.20
N SER A 15 1.38 7.66 1.96
CA SER A 15 -0.01 7.91 1.57
C SER A 15 -0.92 6.79 2.05
N CYS A 16 -1.93 7.13 2.86
CA CYS A 16 -2.90 6.17 3.37
C CYS A 16 -4.12 6.91 3.92
N TYR A 17 -5.26 6.74 3.25
CA TYR A 17 -6.53 7.31 3.66
C TYR A 17 -7.49 6.19 3.98
N TYR A 18 -7.97 6.15 5.23
CA TYR A 18 -8.94 5.18 5.68
C TYR A 18 -10.34 5.76 5.62
N ILE A 19 -11.23 5.08 4.88
CA ILE A 19 -12.58 5.55 4.62
C ILE A 19 -13.56 4.55 5.22
N GLU A 20 -14.46 5.09 6.05
CA GLU A 20 -15.51 4.36 6.74
C GLU A 20 -16.86 4.85 6.23
N THR A 21 -17.68 3.91 5.77
CA THR A 21 -19.10 4.11 5.46
C THR A 21 -19.93 3.21 6.36
N ASP A 22 -21.24 3.33 6.32
CA ASP A 22 -22.12 2.52 7.16
C ASP A 22 -22.06 1.02 6.80
N LYS A 23 -21.62 0.69 5.58
CA LYS A 23 -21.55 -0.68 5.06
C LYS A 23 -20.13 -1.20 4.81
N ARG A 24 -19.18 -0.31 4.54
CA ARG A 24 -17.85 -0.66 4.03
C ARG A 24 -16.72 0.14 4.66
N LYS A 25 -15.57 -0.49 4.81
CA LYS A 25 -14.29 0.07 5.28
C LYS A 25 -13.23 -0.22 4.22
N PHE A 26 -12.61 0.83 3.68
CA PHE A 26 -11.62 0.67 2.61
C PHE A 26 -10.49 1.70 2.70
N LEU A 27 -9.42 1.44 1.97
CA LEU A 27 -8.29 2.37 1.86
C LEU A 27 -8.23 3.01 0.48
N VAL A 28 -7.78 4.26 0.44
CA VAL A 28 -7.10 4.82 -0.72
C VAL A 28 -5.63 4.88 -0.38
N ASP A 29 -4.83 4.11 -1.14
CA ASP A 29 -3.41 3.85 -0.92
C ASP A 29 -3.05 3.22 0.43
N CYS A 30 -1.92 2.52 0.46
CA CYS A 30 -1.25 2.05 1.67
C CYS A 30 0.26 2.08 1.45
N GLY A 31 0.81 3.28 1.50
CA GLY A 31 2.18 3.57 1.13
C GLY A 31 3.18 3.51 2.27
N MET A 32 4.44 3.23 1.96
CA MET A 32 5.53 3.20 2.93
C MET A 32 6.07 4.60 3.22
N PHE A 33 6.31 4.90 4.51
CA PHE A 33 7.02 6.11 4.94
C PHE A 33 8.52 6.00 4.60
N GLN A 34 9.11 7.06 4.06
CA GLN A 34 10.52 7.10 3.66
C GLN A 34 11.33 8.12 4.48
N GLY A 35 12.66 8.00 4.43
CA GLY A 35 13.60 8.92 5.05
C GLY A 35 13.54 8.92 6.59
N LYS A 36 13.47 10.11 7.20
CA LYS A 36 13.42 10.26 8.66
C LYS A 36 12.18 9.63 9.30
N MET A 37 11.13 9.41 8.51
CA MET A 37 9.85 8.87 8.96
C MET A 37 9.75 7.34 8.81
N SER A 38 10.80 6.66 8.30
CA SER A 38 10.75 5.21 8.04
C SER A 38 10.44 4.35 9.28
N GLY A 39 10.69 4.87 10.49
CA GLY A 39 10.31 4.21 11.74
C GLY A 39 8.80 4.00 11.88
N LEU A 40 7.98 4.89 11.30
CA LEU A 40 6.52 4.79 11.35
C LEU A 40 5.97 3.56 10.61
N ASN A 41 6.74 2.92 9.76
CA ASN A 41 6.30 1.69 9.08
C ASN A 41 6.14 0.50 10.03
N PHE A 42 6.80 0.54 11.19
CA PHE A 42 6.74 -0.52 12.20
C PHE A 42 5.63 -0.29 13.23
N GLU A 43 5.05 0.91 13.26
CA GLU A 43 3.93 1.23 14.12
C GLU A 43 2.65 0.49 13.65
N PRO A 44 1.75 0.13 14.57
CA PRO A 44 0.48 -0.48 14.20
C PRO A 44 -0.36 0.46 13.33
N PHE A 45 -1.16 -0.11 12.45
CA PHE A 45 -2.16 0.67 11.73
C PHE A 45 -3.21 1.21 12.71
N PRO A 46 -3.76 2.42 12.47
CA PRO A 46 -4.83 2.99 13.28
C PRO A 46 -6.21 2.39 12.94
N PHE A 47 -6.24 1.28 12.22
CA PHE A 47 -7.41 0.51 11.79
C PHE A 47 -7.03 -0.98 11.78
N GLU A 48 -8.04 -1.85 11.79
CA GLU A 48 -7.84 -3.31 11.70
C GLU A 48 -7.77 -3.75 10.23
N PRO A 49 -6.65 -4.29 9.72
CA PRO A 49 -6.55 -4.70 8.32
C PRO A 49 -7.52 -5.83 7.93
N ALA A 50 -7.90 -6.70 8.86
CA ALA A 50 -8.87 -7.77 8.62
C ALA A 50 -10.30 -7.26 8.36
N ASP A 51 -10.61 -6.04 8.80
CA ASP A 51 -11.92 -5.39 8.61
C ASP A 51 -12.06 -4.68 7.25
N LEU A 52 -10.98 -4.58 6.46
CA LEU A 52 -10.99 -3.85 5.20
C LEU A 52 -11.61 -4.69 4.08
N ASP A 53 -12.59 -4.11 3.40
CA ASP A 53 -13.25 -4.72 2.25
C ASP A 53 -12.38 -4.69 0.98
N PHE A 54 -11.70 -3.57 0.74
CA PHE A 54 -10.87 -3.37 -0.45
C PHE A 54 -9.87 -2.22 -0.27
N VAL A 55 -8.94 -2.12 -1.21
CA VAL A 55 -7.98 -1.01 -1.33
C VAL A 55 -8.03 -0.44 -2.74
N ILE A 56 -8.06 0.87 -2.88
CA ILE A 56 -7.91 1.57 -4.16
C ILE A 56 -6.48 2.10 -4.23
N VAL A 57 -5.76 1.78 -5.30
CA VAL A 57 -4.39 2.26 -5.53
C VAL A 57 -4.41 3.33 -6.60
N THR A 58 -3.87 4.50 -6.25
CA THR A 58 -3.81 5.65 -7.16
C THR A 58 -2.72 5.48 -8.23
N HIS A 59 -1.52 5.04 -7.82
CA HIS A 59 -0.38 4.75 -8.70
C HIS A 59 0.67 3.88 -7.99
N SER A 60 1.68 3.43 -8.73
CA SER A 60 2.58 2.34 -8.33
C SER A 60 3.83 2.76 -7.53
N HIS A 61 3.93 4.01 -7.06
CA HIS A 61 5.07 4.41 -6.26
C HIS A 61 5.01 3.83 -4.83
N ILE A 62 6.16 3.50 -4.26
CA ILE A 62 6.28 2.80 -2.97
C ILE A 62 5.69 3.58 -1.79
N ASP A 63 5.68 4.91 -1.85
CA ASP A 63 4.99 5.77 -0.90
C ASP A 63 3.46 5.78 -1.04
N HIS A 64 2.90 4.97 -1.96
CA HIS A 64 1.47 4.69 -2.14
C HIS A 64 1.11 3.20 -2.01
N ILE A 65 2.03 2.28 -2.36
CA ILE A 65 1.75 0.81 -2.32
C ILE A 65 2.59 0.04 -1.29
N GLY A 66 3.66 0.63 -0.77
CA GLY A 66 4.73 -0.09 -0.09
C GLY A 66 4.36 -0.72 1.26
N ARG A 67 3.15 -0.51 1.80
CA ARG A 67 2.65 -1.23 2.99
C ARG A 67 1.52 -2.23 2.66
N ILE A 68 1.13 -2.38 1.40
CA ILE A 68 0.13 -3.39 0.99
C ILE A 68 0.52 -4.81 1.43
N PRO A 69 1.77 -5.30 1.26
CA PRO A 69 2.14 -6.63 1.76
C PRO A 69 1.94 -6.78 3.28
N LEU A 70 2.17 -5.70 4.04
CA LEU A 70 1.95 -5.70 5.49
C LEU A 70 0.47 -5.81 5.86
N LEU A 71 -0.46 -5.28 5.05
CA LEU A 71 -1.90 -5.49 5.23
C LEU A 71 -2.25 -6.97 5.15
N PHE A 72 -1.77 -7.65 4.10
CA PHE A 72 -1.99 -9.08 3.89
C PHE A 72 -1.45 -9.92 5.04
N LYS A 73 -0.26 -9.59 5.56
CA LYS A 73 0.30 -10.27 6.75
C LYS A 73 -0.53 -10.06 8.00
N LYS A 74 -1.26 -8.95 8.09
CA LYS A 74 -2.13 -8.59 9.21
C LYS A 74 -3.59 -9.01 8.99
N GLY A 75 -3.87 -9.87 8.02
CA GLY A 75 -5.19 -10.49 7.86
C GLY A 75 -6.10 -9.85 6.80
N PHE A 76 -5.61 -8.84 6.06
CA PHE A 76 -6.35 -8.35 4.89
C PHE A 76 -6.51 -9.45 3.84
N ASN A 77 -7.73 -9.61 3.32
CA ASN A 77 -8.09 -10.58 2.30
C ASN A 77 -9.05 -10.00 1.24
N GLY A 78 -9.17 -8.67 1.18
CA GLY A 78 -10.03 -7.95 0.25
C GLY A 78 -9.36 -7.69 -1.11
N SER A 79 -10.12 -7.14 -2.04
CA SER A 79 -9.63 -6.84 -3.39
C SER A 79 -8.83 -5.54 -3.46
N ILE A 80 -7.96 -5.44 -4.46
CA ILE A 80 -7.19 -4.22 -4.77
C ILE A 80 -7.63 -3.70 -6.14
N PHE A 81 -8.16 -2.49 -6.20
CA PHE A 81 -8.54 -1.83 -7.45
C PHE A 81 -7.40 -0.92 -7.90
N ALA A 82 -6.91 -1.14 -9.12
CA ALA A 82 -5.83 -0.35 -9.71
C ALA A 82 -5.96 -0.32 -11.22
N THR A 83 -5.40 0.70 -11.88
CA THR A 83 -5.32 0.66 -13.35
C THR A 83 -4.44 -0.49 -13.82
N SER A 84 -4.62 -1.02 -15.03
CA SER A 84 -3.77 -2.09 -15.55
C SER A 84 -2.27 -1.77 -15.48
N ALA A 85 -1.89 -0.54 -15.85
CA ALA A 85 -0.50 -0.10 -15.79
C ALA A 85 0.02 -0.02 -14.35
N THR A 86 -0.81 0.47 -13.42
CA THR A 86 -0.47 0.50 -11.99
C THR A 86 -0.32 -0.90 -11.42
N ALA A 87 -1.20 -1.83 -11.78
CA ALA A 87 -1.16 -3.21 -11.31
C ALA A 87 0.14 -3.93 -11.73
N ASP A 88 0.51 -3.79 -13.02
CA ASP A 88 1.72 -4.43 -13.56
C ASP A 88 3.00 -3.86 -12.91
N LEU A 89 3.07 -2.54 -12.74
CA LEU A 89 4.21 -1.90 -12.06
C LEU A 89 4.24 -2.20 -10.56
N MET A 90 3.09 -2.25 -9.89
CA MET A 90 2.99 -2.52 -8.47
C MET A 90 3.64 -3.86 -8.10
N GLU A 91 3.40 -4.91 -8.89
CA GLU A 91 4.00 -6.22 -8.65
C GLU A 91 5.54 -6.15 -8.62
N ILE A 92 6.13 -5.49 -9.62
CA ILE A 92 7.58 -5.34 -9.76
C ILE A 92 8.14 -4.51 -8.59
N MET A 93 7.51 -3.38 -8.30
CA MET A 93 7.95 -2.45 -7.25
C MET A 93 7.88 -3.09 -5.87
N LEU A 94 6.85 -3.87 -5.56
CA LEU A 94 6.72 -4.56 -4.27
C LEU A 94 7.78 -5.64 -4.09
N LYS A 95 8.04 -6.43 -5.13
CA LYS A 95 9.09 -7.47 -5.12
C LYS A 95 10.48 -6.86 -4.91
N ASP A 96 10.81 -5.79 -5.62
CA ASP A 96 12.08 -5.09 -5.48
C ASP A 96 12.24 -4.48 -4.07
N SER A 97 11.19 -3.82 -3.57
CA SER A 97 11.20 -3.28 -2.21
C SER A 97 11.39 -4.36 -1.14
N ALA A 98 10.73 -5.52 -1.29
CA ALA A 98 10.91 -6.65 -0.39
C ALA A 98 12.35 -7.16 -0.42
N HIS A 99 12.93 -7.30 -1.61
CA HIS A 99 14.31 -7.76 -1.79
C HIS A 99 15.31 -6.83 -1.09
N ILE A 100 15.17 -5.51 -1.28
CA ILE A 100 16.00 -4.50 -0.63
C ILE A 100 15.89 -4.62 0.91
N GLN A 101 14.66 -4.70 1.44
CA GLN A 101 14.43 -4.83 2.89
C GLN A 101 15.06 -6.10 3.48
N GLU A 102 14.98 -7.23 2.78
CA GLU A 102 15.62 -8.47 3.20
C GLU A 102 17.14 -8.35 3.23
N LEU A 103 17.73 -7.74 2.20
CA LEU A 103 19.18 -7.51 2.12
C LEU A 103 19.65 -6.59 3.26
N GLU A 104 18.95 -5.47 3.48
CA GLU A 104 19.26 -4.55 4.57
C GLU A 104 19.16 -5.23 5.92
N SER A 105 18.09 -6.00 6.17
CA SER A 105 17.91 -6.76 7.40
C SER A 105 19.04 -7.78 7.60
N LYS A 106 19.43 -8.51 6.55
CA LYS A 106 20.58 -9.45 6.59
C LYS A 106 21.88 -8.72 6.95
N TRP A 107 22.15 -7.57 6.33
CA TRP A 107 23.36 -6.79 6.58
C TRP A 107 23.39 -6.21 7.99
N GLN A 108 22.27 -5.67 8.47
CA GLN A 108 22.12 -5.19 9.83
C GLN A 108 22.30 -6.32 10.85
N ASN A 109 21.72 -7.49 10.59
CA ASN A 109 21.82 -8.65 11.48
C ASN A 109 23.24 -9.20 11.60
N LYS A 110 24.04 -9.19 10.52
CA LYS A 110 25.48 -9.52 10.61
C LYS A 110 26.22 -8.61 11.59
N LYS A 111 25.90 -7.30 11.60
CA LYS A 111 26.50 -6.33 12.54
C LYS A 111 25.96 -6.52 13.96
N ARG A 112 24.67 -6.80 14.13
CA ARG A 112 23.99 -7.00 15.42
C ARG A 112 24.45 -8.28 16.11
N GLN A 113 24.63 -9.37 15.36
CA GLN A 113 25.15 -10.64 15.87
C GLN A 113 26.53 -10.48 16.52
N ARG A 114 27.43 -9.72 15.89
CA ARG A 114 28.76 -9.38 16.46
C ARG A 114 28.68 -8.60 17.77
N LYS A 115 27.57 -7.91 18.02
CA LYS A 115 27.29 -7.12 19.23
C LYS A 115 26.38 -7.86 20.22
N GLY A 116 26.01 -9.12 19.96
CA GLY A 116 25.07 -9.87 20.80
C GLY A 116 23.63 -9.31 20.83
N LEU A 117 23.25 -8.49 19.83
CA LEU A 117 21.93 -7.87 19.78
C LEU A 117 20.91 -8.74 19.01
N VAL A 118 19.64 -8.65 19.41
CA VAL A 118 18.54 -9.37 18.77
C VAL A 118 18.42 -8.98 17.28
N PRO A 119 18.28 -9.95 16.35
CA PRO A 119 18.08 -9.68 14.93
C PRO A 119 16.82 -8.85 14.65
N VAL A 120 16.89 -7.98 13.66
CA VAL A 120 15.75 -7.26 13.09
C VAL A 120 15.16 -8.06 11.92
N LYS A 121 13.85 -7.95 11.72
CA LYS A 121 13.15 -8.54 10.57
C LYS A 121 12.76 -7.42 9.60
N PRO A 122 12.70 -7.69 8.28
CA PRO A 122 12.09 -6.76 7.34
C PRO A 122 10.59 -6.64 7.62
N LEU A 123 9.94 -5.59 7.10
CA LEU A 123 8.48 -5.42 7.26
C LEU A 123 7.75 -6.59 6.58
N TYR A 124 8.21 -6.94 5.39
CA TYR A 124 7.73 -8.06 4.59
C TYR A 124 8.85 -8.64 3.72
N THR A 125 8.65 -9.87 3.28
CA THR A 125 9.57 -10.64 2.41
C THR A 125 9.05 -10.69 0.99
N ILE A 126 9.86 -11.20 0.07
CA ILE A 126 9.42 -11.43 -1.33
C ILE A 126 8.21 -12.37 -1.33
N GLU A 127 8.24 -13.41 -0.49
CA GLU A 127 7.15 -14.37 -0.32
C GLU A 127 5.81 -13.68 0.00
N ASP A 128 5.83 -12.70 0.91
CA ASP A 128 4.64 -11.93 1.29
C ASP A 128 4.02 -11.16 0.10
N THR A 129 4.79 -10.92 -0.96
CA THR A 129 4.32 -10.19 -2.16
C THR A 129 3.72 -11.10 -3.24
N LEU A 130 4.04 -12.41 -3.23
CA LEU A 130 3.75 -13.30 -4.35
C LEU A 130 2.25 -13.50 -4.60
N ARG A 131 1.44 -13.52 -3.53
CA ARG A 131 -0.01 -13.69 -3.64
C ARG A 131 -0.77 -12.42 -3.99
N ILE A 132 -0.15 -11.25 -3.86
CA ILE A 132 -0.84 -9.95 -4.03
C ILE A 132 -1.52 -9.83 -5.41
N PRO A 133 -0.89 -10.22 -6.54
CA PRO A 133 -1.51 -10.15 -7.86
C PRO A 133 -2.86 -10.86 -7.97
N GLU A 134 -3.10 -11.91 -7.19
CA GLU A 134 -4.36 -12.67 -7.19
C GLU A 134 -5.55 -11.86 -6.67
N TYR A 135 -5.28 -10.80 -5.90
CA TYR A 135 -6.29 -9.92 -5.32
C TYR A 135 -6.50 -8.65 -6.15
N VAL A 136 -5.74 -8.45 -7.23
CA VAL A 136 -5.79 -7.21 -8.01
C VAL A 136 -6.84 -7.27 -9.10
N ILE A 137 -7.83 -6.38 -9.00
CA ILE A 137 -8.81 -6.12 -10.04
C ILE A 137 -8.29 -4.97 -10.91
N LYS A 138 -7.93 -5.31 -12.15
CA LYS A 138 -7.44 -4.34 -13.14
C LYS A 138 -8.59 -3.49 -13.69
N CYS A 139 -8.42 -2.18 -13.63
CA CYS A 139 -9.40 -1.17 -14.00
C CYS A 139 -8.94 -0.38 -15.23
N SER A 140 -9.88 0.08 -16.06
CA SER A 140 -9.57 1.03 -17.15
C SER A 140 -9.91 2.46 -16.73
N TYR A 141 -9.18 3.43 -17.25
CA TYR A 141 -9.54 4.85 -17.07
C TYR A 141 -10.91 5.16 -17.66
N GLY A 142 -11.63 6.07 -17.00
CA GLY A 142 -12.91 6.62 -17.48
C GLY A 142 -14.08 5.64 -17.45
N LYS A 143 -13.88 4.39 -17.00
CA LYS A 143 -14.95 3.41 -16.80
C LYS A 143 -15.42 3.43 -15.35
N TRP A 144 -16.73 3.46 -15.17
CA TRP A 144 -17.35 3.23 -13.87
C TRP A 144 -17.25 1.76 -13.52
N ILE A 145 -16.84 1.49 -12.28
CA ILE A 145 -16.71 0.16 -11.71
C ILE A 145 -17.59 0.14 -10.48
N GLU A 146 -18.60 -0.72 -10.51
CA GLU A 146 -19.43 -0.99 -9.35
C GLU A 146 -18.61 -1.87 -8.40
N VAL A 147 -18.18 -1.28 -7.28
CA VAL A 147 -17.51 -2.00 -6.20
C VAL A 147 -18.56 -2.68 -5.32
N ASP A 148 -19.71 -2.02 -5.16
CA ASP A 148 -20.91 -2.53 -4.48
C ASP A 148 -22.12 -1.65 -4.85
N GLU A 149 -23.33 -2.00 -4.40
CA GLU A 149 -24.59 -1.29 -4.59
C GLU A 149 -24.54 0.22 -4.26
N ASN A 150 -23.61 0.63 -3.38
CA ASN A 150 -23.51 2.00 -2.88
C ASN A 150 -22.17 2.68 -3.21
N ILE A 151 -21.24 1.98 -3.88
CA ILE A 151 -19.91 2.49 -4.18
C ILE A 151 -19.58 2.25 -5.65
N VAL A 152 -19.46 3.35 -6.39
CA VAL A 152 -18.98 3.37 -7.76
C VAL A 152 -17.64 4.08 -7.84
N LEU A 153 -16.68 3.44 -8.49
CA LEU A 153 -15.32 3.93 -8.67
C LEU A 153 -15.11 4.31 -10.13
N CYS A 154 -14.50 5.47 -10.39
CA CYS A 154 -14.00 5.83 -11.72
C CYS A 154 -12.58 6.38 -11.58
N LEU A 155 -11.61 5.60 -12.05
CA LEU A 155 -10.23 6.06 -12.13
C LEU A 155 -10.12 6.99 -13.32
N LYS A 156 -9.67 8.22 -13.09
CA LYS A 156 -9.39 9.20 -14.14
C LYS A 156 -7.89 9.35 -14.28
N MET A 157 -7.44 9.55 -15.52
CA MET A 157 -6.04 9.85 -15.77
C MET A 157 -5.71 11.15 -15.01
N PRO A 158 -4.68 11.16 -14.15
CA PRO A 158 -4.24 12.40 -13.52
C PRO A 158 -3.89 13.37 -14.65
N GLY A 159 -4.59 14.51 -14.68
CA GLY A 159 -4.51 15.44 -15.80
C GLY A 159 -3.07 15.86 -16.04
N ILE A 160 -2.60 15.74 -17.28
CA ILE A 160 -1.57 16.65 -17.75
C ILE A 160 -2.21 18.03 -17.71
N CYS A 161 -1.66 18.95 -16.91
CA CYS A 161 -1.95 20.37 -17.02
C CYS A 161 -1.43 20.88 -18.37
N TRP A 162 -2.10 20.54 -19.48
CA TRP A 162 -2.03 21.36 -20.68
C TRP A 162 -3.03 22.49 -20.46
N GLY A 163 -2.52 23.59 -19.88
CA GLY A 163 -3.18 24.87 -19.97
C GLY A 163 -3.29 25.25 -21.44
N LEU A 164 -4.48 25.10 -22.01
CA LEU A 164 -4.91 25.90 -23.14
C LEU A 164 -6.06 26.76 -22.61
N GLN A 165 -5.68 27.99 -22.28
CA GLN A 165 -6.57 29.13 -22.23
C GLN A 165 -6.74 29.66 -23.66
#